data_AF-A0A0C2GLR5-F1
#
_entry.id   AF-A0A0C2GLR5-F1
#
_cell.length_a   1.000
_cell.length_b   1.000
_cell.length_c   1.000
_cell.angle_alpha   90.00
_cell.angle_beta   90.00
_cell.angle_gamma   90.00
#
_symmetry.space_group_name_H-M   'P 1'
#
loop_
_entity.id
_entity.type
_entity.pdbx_description
1 polymer ?
#
loop_
_entity_poly.entity_id
_entity_poly.type
_entity_poly.pdbx_seq_one_letter_code
_entity_poly.pdbx_strand_id
1 'polypeptide(L)'
;MAFLKKISCYDDVISALERKEEDENTKKRVLLRTVPLFGYHALYDLMRSIYDNSEKAAAFINELCPDFLRYYELIDKERNSPRGVVIFCPAGLSVQDAINPQAQLSKKYKFNLNYEDLPPASLDRDNVTTQLLKSIDDRVHAETPILLRDYQKELCERALMGDNTIIAAPTGSGKTAVAAYIIKNHLDASKRAGRRAKLC
;
A
#
# COMPACT_ATOMS: atom_id res chain seq x y z
N MET A 1 13.54 -2.32 -1.63
CA MET A 1 13.18 -1.94 -0.25
C MET A 1 14.05 -0.85 0.37
N ALA A 2 15.31 -0.66 -0.07
CA ALA A 2 16.21 0.36 0.49
C ALA A 2 15.70 1.82 0.44
N PHE A 3 14.73 2.11 -0.43
CA PHE A 3 14.28 3.46 -0.73
C PHE A 3 13.48 4.12 0.40
N LEU A 4 12.65 3.35 1.11
CA LEU A 4 11.83 3.86 2.23
C LEU A 4 12.52 3.72 3.60
N LYS A 5 13.65 3.00 3.70
CA LYS A 5 14.42 2.84 4.95
C LYS A 5 14.98 4.16 5.50
N LYS A 6 14.99 5.20 4.67
CA LYS A 6 15.45 6.54 5.08
C LYS A 6 14.38 7.32 5.84
N ILE A 7 13.14 6.82 5.89
CA ILE A 7 12.00 7.54 6.44
C ILE A 7 11.45 6.72 7.61
N SER A 8 11.69 7.23 8.82
CA SER A 8 11.45 6.52 10.08
C SER A 8 10.00 6.08 10.29
N CYS A 9 9.03 6.77 9.70
CA CYS A 9 7.61 6.41 9.82
C CYS A 9 7.25 5.08 9.12
N TYR A 10 8.10 4.57 8.23
CA TYR A 10 7.87 3.30 7.54
C TYR A 10 8.68 2.13 8.10
N ASP A 11 9.48 2.33 9.15
CA ASP A 11 10.38 1.30 9.67
C ASP A 11 9.63 0.02 10.09
N ASP A 12 8.45 0.17 10.71
CA ASP A 12 7.59 -0.96 11.10
C ASP A 12 7.05 -1.72 9.89
N VAL A 13 6.64 -0.99 8.84
CA VAL A 13 6.11 -1.55 7.59
C VAL A 13 7.20 -2.31 6.85
N ILE A 14 8.38 -1.71 6.71
CA ILE A 14 9.52 -2.29 6.01
C ILE A 14 9.99 -3.52 6.75
N SER A 15 10.09 -3.45 8.08
CA SER A 15 10.44 -4.58 8.93
C SER A 15 9.44 -5.73 8.80
N ALA A 16 8.14 -5.45 8.69
CA ALA A 16 7.12 -6.47 8.46
C ALA A 16 7.26 -7.14 7.08
N LEU A 17 7.55 -6.36 6.04
CA LEU A 17 7.74 -6.86 4.67
C LEU A 17 9.06 -7.64 4.49
N GLU A 18 10.10 -7.29 5.25
CA GLU A 18 11.40 -7.99 5.23
C GLU A 18 11.35 -9.35 5.93
N ARG A 19 10.47 -9.53 6.92
CA ARG A 19 10.26 -10.83 7.60
C ARG A 19 9.64 -11.90 6.71
N LYS A 20 9.06 -11.54 5.57
CA LYS A 20 8.43 -12.48 4.63
C LYS A 20 9.44 -12.97 3.59
N GLU A 21 9.56 -14.29 3.44
CA GLU A 21 10.25 -14.94 2.32
C GLU A 21 9.43 -14.84 1.02
N GLU A 22 9.19 -13.61 0.57
CA GLU A 22 8.52 -13.34 -0.71
C GLU A 22 9.51 -12.82 -1.75
N ASP A 23 9.21 -13.09 -3.03
CA ASP A 23 9.92 -12.54 -4.18
C ASP A 23 9.93 -11.00 -4.16
N GLU A 24 11.04 -10.41 -4.61
CA GLU A 24 11.24 -8.95 -4.62
C GLU A 24 10.15 -8.20 -5.39
N ASN A 25 9.57 -8.81 -6.42
CA ASN A 25 8.52 -8.16 -7.21
C ASN A 25 7.19 -8.11 -6.45
N THR A 26 6.91 -9.14 -5.64
CA THR A 26 5.75 -9.16 -4.74
C THR A 26 5.91 -8.09 -3.66
N LYS A 27 7.09 -8.02 -3.04
CA LYS A 27 7.45 -6.99 -2.05
C LYS A 27 7.24 -5.57 -2.59
N LYS A 28 7.70 -5.28 -3.81
CA LYS A 28 7.48 -3.98 -4.47
C LYS A 28 6.00 -3.69 -4.71
N ARG A 29 5.23 -4.70 -5.14
CA ARG A 29 3.80 -4.54 -5.42
C ARG A 29 3.00 -4.26 -4.15
N VAL A 30 3.28 -4.99 -3.08
CA VAL A 30 2.65 -4.76 -1.76
C VAL A 30 2.95 -3.34 -1.34
N LEU A 31 4.23 -2.94 -1.36
CA LEU A 31 4.64 -1.60 -0.97
C LEU A 31 3.91 -0.49 -1.74
N LEU A 32 3.90 -0.55 -3.08
CA LEU A 32 3.24 0.47 -3.91
C LEU A 32 1.73 0.54 -3.70
N ARG A 33 1.08 -0.57 -3.35
CA ARG A 33 -0.35 -0.60 -3.02
C ARG A 33 -0.63 -0.04 -1.62
N THR A 34 0.34 -0.15 -0.72
CA THR A 34 0.20 0.30 0.66
C THR A 34 0.52 1.80 0.81
N VAL A 35 1.45 2.35 0.03
CA VAL A 35 1.88 3.77 0.15
C VAL A 35 0.71 4.76 0.23
N PRO A 36 -0.33 4.71 -0.63
CA PRO A 36 -1.46 5.66 -0.55
C PRO A 36 -2.28 5.58 0.75
N LEU A 37 -2.16 4.47 1.49
CA LEU A 37 -2.92 4.21 2.71
C LEU A 37 -2.24 4.81 3.96
N PHE A 38 -0.98 5.25 3.84
CA PHE A 38 -0.27 5.96 4.89
C PHE A 38 -0.56 7.46 4.94
N GLY A 39 -1.48 7.94 4.09
CA GLY A 39 -1.90 9.34 4.05
C GLY A 39 -1.31 10.12 2.88
N TYR A 40 -1.66 11.40 2.84
CA TYR A 40 -1.40 12.25 1.67
C TYR A 40 0.10 12.49 1.42
N HIS A 41 0.92 12.60 2.48
CA HIS A 41 2.34 12.87 2.29
C HIS A 41 3.20 11.63 2.02
N ALA A 42 2.64 10.42 2.18
CA ALA A 42 3.33 9.18 1.86
C ALA A 42 3.70 9.06 0.37
N LEU A 43 2.92 9.72 -0.49
CA LEU A 43 3.26 9.83 -1.90
C LEU A 43 4.52 10.68 -2.10
N TYR A 44 4.66 11.79 -1.37
CA TYR A 44 5.86 12.64 -1.44
C TYR A 44 7.09 11.95 -0.87
N ASP A 45 6.92 11.10 0.13
CA ASP A 45 7.97 10.23 0.65
C ASP A 45 8.49 9.27 -0.42
N LEU A 46 7.57 8.62 -1.14
CA LEU A 46 7.92 7.78 -2.28
C LEU A 46 8.60 8.59 -3.39
N MET A 47 8.10 9.79 -3.69
CA MET A 47 8.73 10.68 -4.68
C MET A 47 10.14 11.08 -4.24
N ARG A 48 10.37 11.34 -2.95
CA ARG A 48 11.69 11.65 -2.41
C ARG A 48 12.64 10.47 -2.52
N SER A 49 12.16 9.28 -2.19
CA SER A 49 12.89 8.03 -2.37
C SER A 49 13.28 7.78 -3.84
N ILE A 50 12.42 8.14 -4.79
CA ILE A 50 12.70 8.06 -6.23
C ILE A 50 13.70 9.15 -6.63
N TYR A 51 13.52 10.37 -6.15
CA TYR A 51 14.40 11.51 -6.41
C TYR A 51 15.86 11.20 -6.04
N ASP A 52 16.06 10.62 -4.85
CA ASP A 52 17.38 10.24 -4.34
C ASP A 52 18.05 9.08 -5.10
N ASN A 53 17.32 8.39 -6.00
CA ASN A 53 17.83 7.17 -6.63
C ASN A 53 18.81 7.42 -7.78
N SER A 54 18.58 8.46 -8.59
CA SER A 54 19.45 8.82 -9.72
C SER A 54 19.14 10.23 -10.22
N GLU A 55 20.08 10.87 -10.93
CA GLU A 55 19.86 12.18 -11.56
C GLU A 55 18.69 12.17 -12.56
N LYS A 56 18.53 11.07 -13.31
CA LYS A 56 17.38 10.90 -14.23
C LYS A 56 16.06 10.86 -13.47
N ALA A 57 16.03 10.18 -12.33
CA ALA A 57 14.84 10.11 -11.49
C ALA A 57 14.54 11.47 -10.83
N ALA A 58 15.56 12.20 -10.39
CA ALA A 58 15.42 13.57 -9.89
C ALA A 58 14.85 14.51 -10.95
N ALA A 59 15.36 14.45 -12.20
CA ALA A 59 14.85 15.23 -13.32
C ALA A 59 13.37 14.91 -13.61
N PHE A 60 12.99 13.63 -13.63
CA PHE A 60 11.61 13.19 -13.79
C PHE A 60 10.69 13.72 -12.68
N ILE A 61 11.11 13.65 -11.42
CA ILE A 61 10.32 14.17 -10.30
C ILE A 61 10.19 15.70 -10.39
N ASN A 62 11.23 16.42 -10.79
CA ASN A 62 11.16 17.87 -10.99
C ASN A 62 10.28 18.26 -12.18
N GLU A 63 10.16 17.42 -13.21
CA GLU A 63 9.22 17.61 -14.32
C GLU A 63 7.77 17.46 -13.84
N LEU A 64 7.50 16.44 -13.00
CA LEU A 64 6.18 16.23 -12.41
C LEU A 64 5.80 17.28 -11.38
N CYS A 65 6.77 17.71 -10.57
CA CYS A 65 6.60 18.65 -9.47
C CYS A 65 7.78 19.63 -9.47
N PRO A 66 7.64 20.81 -10.09
CA PRO A 66 8.69 21.80 -10.11
C PRO A 66 9.12 22.22 -8.70
N ASP A 67 10.44 22.31 -8.48
CA ASP A 67 11.03 22.65 -7.18
C ASP A 67 10.61 21.67 -6.05
N PHE A 68 10.46 20.40 -6.39
CA PHE A 68 10.01 19.34 -5.49
C PHE A 68 10.81 19.30 -4.19
N LEU A 69 12.13 19.49 -4.26
CA LEU A 69 13.00 19.40 -3.08
C LEU A 69 12.60 20.42 -2.00
N ARG A 70 12.39 21.68 -2.41
CA ARG A 70 11.96 22.76 -1.52
C ARG A 70 10.58 22.48 -0.93
N TYR A 71 9.66 21.98 -1.74
CA TYR A 71 8.32 21.62 -1.27
C TYR A 71 8.37 20.47 -0.26
N TYR A 72 9.17 19.44 -0.52
CA TYR A 72 9.37 18.32 0.39
C TYR A 72 10.01 18.76 1.72
N GLU A 73 10.99 19.67 1.68
CA GLU A 73 11.60 20.24 2.88
C GLU A 73 10.60 20.98 3.78
N LEU A 74 9.60 21.65 3.20
CA LEU A 74 8.50 22.26 3.97
C LEU A 74 7.68 21.20 4.70
N ILE A 75 7.32 20.12 4.01
CA ILE A 75 6.57 18.99 4.60
C ILE A 75 7.38 18.34 5.72
N ASP A 76 8.67 18.07 5.48
CA ASP A 76 9.54 17.43 6.46
C ASP A 76 9.74 18.33 7.70
N LYS A 77 9.85 19.65 7.50
CA LYS A 77 9.90 20.61 8.60
C LYS A 77 8.60 20.65 9.40
N GLU A 78 7.44 20.58 8.76
CA GLU A 78 6.15 20.50 9.45
C GLU A 78 6.00 19.20 10.25
N ARG A 79 6.45 18.06 9.71
CA ARG A 79 6.45 16.78 10.46
C ARG A 79 7.30 16.84 11.72
N ASN A 80 8.47 17.45 11.62
CA ASN A 80 9.40 17.61 12.72
C ASN A 80 9.05 18.78 13.66
N SER A 81 8.01 19.57 13.34
CA SER A 81 7.53 20.68 14.16
C SER A 81 6.11 20.41 14.65
N PRO A 82 5.93 19.92 15.89
CA PRO A 82 4.60 19.54 16.38
C PRO A 82 3.68 20.78 16.40
N ARG A 83 2.58 20.74 15.62
CA ARG A 83 1.54 21.79 15.65
C ARG A 83 0.89 21.93 17.02
N GLY A 84 0.94 20.87 17.80
CA GLY A 84 0.50 20.82 19.19
C GLY A 84 0.65 19.42 19.74
N VAL A 85 0.55 19.29 21.05
CA VAL A 85 0.59 18.00 21.72
C VAL A 85 -0.66 17.86 22.59
N VAL A 86 -1.39 16.77 22.42
CA VAL A 86 -2.48 16.37 23.33
C VAL A 86 -1.97 15.30 24.26
N ILE A 87 -2.24 15.45 25.56
CA ILE A 87 -1.95 14.42 26.56
C ILE A 87 -3.28 13.86 27.06
N PHE A 88 -3.50 12.57 26.84
CA PHE A 88 -4.69 11.88 27.34
C PHE A 88 -4.46 11.38 28.77
N CYS A 89 -5.16 11.91 29.76
CA CYS A 89 -5.06 11.40 31.13
C CYS A 89 -6.14 10.32 31.36
N PRO A 90 -5.79 9.02 31.44
CA PRO A 90 -6.77 7.98 31.70
C PRO A 90 -7.30 8.07 33.13
N ALA A 91 -8.54 7.61 33.34
CA ALA A 91 -9.14 7.54 34.66
C ALA A 91 -8.30 6.64 35.58
N GLY A 92 -7.87 7.18 36.73
CA GLY A 92 -7.03 6.48 37.70
C GLY A 92 -5.54 6.80 37.62
N LEU A 93 -5.10 7.63 36.66
CA LEU A 93 -3.73 8.16 36.61
C LEU A 93 -3.71 9.63 37.06
N SER A 94 -2.69 10.03 37.82
CA SER A 94 -2.49 11.45 38.15
C SER A 94 -2.07 12.22 36.90
N VAL A 95 -2.58 13.45 36.77
CA VAL A 95 -2.17 14.39 35.71
C VAL A 95 -0.66 14.66 35.78
N GLN A 96 -0.08 14.69 36.98
CA GLN A 96 1.37 14.89 37.14
C GLN A 96 2.15 13.72 36.52
N ASP A 97 1.71 12.49 36.72
CA ASP A 97 2.34 11.29 36.16
C ASP A 97 2.15 11.21 34.64
N ALA A 98 0.99 11.68 34.14
CA ALA A 98 0.70 11.74 32.70
C ALA A 98 1.57 12.77 31.97
N ILE A 99 1.89 13.90 32.60
CA ILE A 99 2.67 15.00 32.00
C ILE A 99 4.18 14.84 32.24
N ASN A 100 4.59 14.06 33.25
CA ASN A 100 6.00 13.95 33.65
C ASN A 100 6.90 13.43 32.49
N PRO A 101 7.83 14.24 31.97
CA PRO A 101 8.70 13.84 30.85
C PRO A 101 9.60 12.63 31.16
N GLN A 102 9.86 12.36 32.43
CA GLN A 102 10.71 11.25 32.89
C GLN A 102 9.94 9.95 33.12
N ALA A 103 8.60 9.99 33.20
CA ALA A 103 7.79 8.79 33.35
C ALA A 103 7.69 8.07 32.01
N GLN A 104 8.01 6.77 31.95
CA GLN A 104 7.80 5.99 30.72
C GLN A 104 6.33 6.02 30.24
N LEU A 105 5.39 6.19 31.18
CA LEU A 105 3.96 6.32 30.92
C LEU A 105 3.59 7.62 30.18
N SER A 106 4.34 8.71 30.31
CA SER A 106 3.97 9.98 29.64
C SER A 106 4.07 9.89 28.12
N LYS A 107 5.04 9.12 27.60
CA LYS A 107 5.13 8.83 26.15
C LYS A 107 3.95 8.03 25.61
N LYS A 108 3.28 7.23 26.45
CA LYS A 108 2.12 6.41 26.06
C LYS A 108 0.88 7.27 25.81
N TYR A 109 0.78 8.40 26.50
CA TYR A 109 -0.43 9.23 26.50
C TYR A 109 -0.25 10.56 25.76
N LYS A 110 0.94 10.81 25.20
CA LYS A 110 1.30 12.02 24.49
C LYS A 110 1.12 11.80 22.98
N PHE A 111 0.22 12.55 22.39
CA PHE A 111 -0.12 12.53 20.96
C PHE A 111 0.32 13.83 20.33
N ASN A 112 1.05 13.76 19.23
CA ASN A 112 1.32 14.93 18.41
C ASN A 112 0.10 15.18 17.51
N LEU A 113 -0.33 16.43 17.41
CA LEU A 113 -1.48 16.86 16.58
C LEU A 113 -1.11 17.08 15.11
N ASN A 114 0.09 16.69 14.69
CA ASN A 114 0.40 16.65 13.28
C ASN A 114 -0.61 15.72 12.58
N TYR A 115 -1.07 16.11 11.38
CA TYR A 115 -2.13 15.45 10.60
C TYR A 115 -1.90 13.95 10.32
N GLU A 116 -0.74 13.42 10.72
CA GLU A 116 -0.26 12.07 10.48
C GLU A 116 -0.16 11.20 11.76
N ASP A 117 -0.26 11.79 12.96
CA ASP A 117 -0.01 11.12 14.25
C ASP A 117 -1.30 10.64 14.96
N LEU A 118 -2.23 10.02 14.21
CA LEU A 118 -3.36 9.29 14.80
C LEU A 118 -3.55 7.89 14.16
N PRO A 119 -3.41 6.77 14.90
CA PRO A 119 -2.90 6.61 16.26
C PRO A 119 -1.39 6.31 16.31
N PRO A 120 -0.73 6.68 17.41
CA PRO A 120 0.71 6.54 17.61
C PRO A 120 1.12 5.08 17.64
N ALA A 121 2.33 4.81 17.19
CA ALA A 121 2.99 3.49 17.23
C ALA A 121 3.11 2.87 18.64
N SER A 122 2.63 3.54 19.70
CA SER A 122 2.73 3.14 21.09
C SER A 122 1.43 2.56 21.71
N LEU A 123 0.37 2.36 20.93
CA LEU A 123 -0.86 1.70 21.41
C LEU A 123 -0.90 0.22 21.02
N ASP A 124 -0.19 -0.57 21.81
CA ASP A 124 -0.24 -2.03 21.83
C ASP A 124 0.24 -2.70 20.53
N ARG A 125 0.69 -3.96 20.61
CA ARG A 125 1.31 -4.66 19.46
C ARG A 125 0.39 -4.90 18.26
N ASP A 126 -0.85 -4.43 18.32
CA ASP A 126 -1.87 -4.50 17.27
C ASP A 126 -2.28 -3.09 16.79
N ASN A 127 -1.29 -2.23 16.52
CA ASN A 127 -1.53 -0.90 15.96
C ASN A 127 -2.45 -0.97 14.73
N VAL A 128 -3.35 0.01 14.58
CA VAL A 128 -4.28 0.14 13.44
C VAL A 128 -3.54 0.02 12.11
N THR A 129 -2.32 0.55 12.03
CA THR A 129 -1.42 0.39 10.88
C THR A 129 -1.10 -1.07 10.62
N THR A 130 -0.74 -1.87 11.64
CA THR A 130 -0.46 -3.30 11.49
C THR A 130 -1.70 -4.10 11.09
N GLN A 131 -2.89 -3.77 11.62
CA GLN A 131 -4.15 -4.38 11.18
C GLN A 131 -4.55 -3.95 9.76
N LEU A 132 -4.33 -2.69 9.39
CA LEU A 132 -4.46 -2.19 8.03
C LEU A 132 -3.51 -2.94 7.11
N LEU A 133 -2.22 -3.02 7.45
CA LEU A 133 -1.22 -3.76 6.69
C LEU A 133 -1.61 -5.22 6.52
N LYS A 134 -2.06 -5.89 7.59
CA LYS A 134 -2.53 -7.28 7.53
C LYS A 134 -3.75 -7.41 6.62
N SER A 135 -4.74 -6.53 6.74
CA SER A 135 -5.93 -6.55 5.87
C SER A 135 -5.63 -6.16 4.43
N ILE A 136 -4.64 -5.30 4.18
CA ILE A 136 -4.13 -4.98 2.84
C ILE A 136 -3.38 -6.19 2.29
N ASP A 137 -2.51 -6.81 3.07
CA ASP A 137 -1.75 -8.01 2.72
C ASP A 137 -2.70 -9.15 2.33
N ASP A 138 -3.69 -9.42 3.17
CA ASP A 138 -4.77 -10.37 2.90
C ASP A 138 -5.49 -10.03 1.58
N ARG A 139 -5.75 -8.75 1.28
CA ARG A 139 -6.36 -8.29 0.01
C ARG A 139 -5.40 -8.29 -1.19
N VAL A 140 -4.11 -8.08 -0.96
CA VAL A 140 -3.07 -7.99 -2.00
C VAL A 140 -2.72 -9.39 -2.50
N HIS A 141 -2.76 -10.38 -1.61
CA HIS A 141 -2.61 -11.80 -1.92
C HIS A 141 -3.93 -12.49 -2.26
N ALA A 142 -5.08 -11.98 -1.83
CA ALA A 142 -6.37 -12.45 -2.32
C ALA A 142 -6.54 -12.03 -3.78
N GLU A 143 -6.17 -12.91 -4.71
CA GLU A 143 -6.74 -12.86 -6.05
C GLU A 143 -8.27 -12.84 -5.89
N THR A 144 -8.92 -11.71 -6.17
CA THR A 144 -10.37 -11.67 -6.17
C THR A 144 -10.83 -12.63 -7.28
N PRO A 145 -11.50 -13.75 -6.96
CA PRO A 145 -11.88 -14.70 -7.97
C PRO A 145 -12.89 -14.05 -8.91
N ILE A 146 -12.65 -14.15 -10.22
CA ILE A 146 -13.63 -13.73 -11.23
C ILE A 146 -14.71 -14.79 -11.24
N LEU A 147 -15.78 -14.55 -10.49
CA LEU A 147 -16.92 -15.47 -10.39
C LEU A 147 -17.83 -15.28 -11.60
N LEU A 148 -17.90 -16.31 -12.44
CA LEU A 148 -18.82 -16.37 -13.57
C LEU A 148 -20.16 -16.98 -13.16
N ARG A 149 -21.26 -16.41 -13.66
CA ARG A 149 -22.59 -17.03 -13.62
C ARG A 149 -22.61 -18.27 -14.53
N ASP A 150 -23.55 -19.17 -14.35
CA ASP A 150 -23.53 -20.44 -15.09
C ASP A 150 -23.62 -20.25 -16.62
N TYR A 151 -24.49 -19.35 -17.09
CA TYR A 151 -24.53 -19.01 -18.52
C TYR A 151 -23.21 -18.40 -19.03
N GLN A 152 -22.45 -17.70 -18.18
CA GLN A 152 -21.16 -17.11 -18.56
C GLN A 152 -20.08 -18.19 -18.69
N LYS A 153 -20.14 -19.24 -17.87
CA LYS A 153 -19.25 -20.41 -17.97
C LYS A 153 -19.46 -21.12 -19.31
N GLU A 154 -20.72 -21.35 -19.68
CA GLU A 154 -21.10 -21.91 -20.98
C GLU A 154 -20.56 -21.06 -22.14
N LEU A 155 -20.76 -19.73 -22.08
CA LEU A 155 -20.29 -18.80 -23.12
C LEU A 155 -18.77 -18.84 -23.34
N CYS A 156 -17.97 -19.08 -22.30
CA CYS A 156 -16.51 -19.11 -22.42
C CYS A 156 -15.91 -20.50 -22.62
N GLU A 157 -16.68 -21.57 -22.51
CA GLU A 157 -16.16 -22.95 -22.52
C GLU A 157 -15.25 -23.23 -23.73
N ARG A 158 -15.71 -22.88 -24.93
CA ARG A 158 -14.95 -23.03 -26.18
C ARG A 158 -13.67 -22.19 -26.19
N ALA A 159 -13.75 -20.95 -25.75
CA ALA A 159 -12.59 -20.06 -25.67
C ALA A 159 -11.54 -20.58 -24.66
N LEU A 160 -11.97 -21.23 -23.57
CA LEU A 160 -11.07 -21.82 -22.58
C LEU A 160 -10.35 -23.06 -23.10
N MET A 161 -10.94 -23.78 -24.05
CA MET A 161 -10.31 -24.91 -24.76
C MET A 161 -9.26 -24.46 -25.79
N GLY A 162 -9.19 -23.14 -26.08
CA GLY A 162 -8.25 -22.56 -27.05
C GLY A 162 -8.84 -22.35 -28.44
N ASP A 163 -10.15 -22.55 -28.62
CA ASP A 163 -10.82 -22.32 -29.89
C ASP A 163 -11.08 -20.84 -30.15
N ASN A 164 -10.86 -20.39 -31.39
CA ASN A 164 -11.26 -19.07 -31.84
C ASN A 164 -12.78 -18.94 -31.78
N THR A 165 -13.28 -18.19 -30.78
CA THR A 165 -14.70 -18.15 -30.43
C THR A 165 -15.24 -16.72 -30.50
N ILE A 166 -16.36 -16.52 -31.21
CA ILE A 166 -17.12 -15.26 -31.17
C ILE A 166 -18.19 -15.39 -30.08
N ILE A 167 -18.07 -14.58 -29.03
CA ILE A 167 -19.04 -14.54 -27.94
C ILE A 167 -20.02 -13.39 -28.18
N ALA A 168 -21.27 -13.72 -28.52
CA ALA A 168 -22.35 -12.76 -28.67
C ALA A 168 -23.32 -12.85 -27.49
N ALA A 169 -23.45 -11.77 -26.73
CA ALA A 169 -24.41 -11.67 -25.62
C ALA A 169 -24.95 -10.24 -25.48
N PRO A 170 -26.17 -10.04 -24.95
CA PRO A 170 -26.78 -8.72 -24.77
C PRO A 170 -25.92 -7.75 -23.93
N THR A 171 -26.22 -6.45 -23.99
CA THR A 171 -25.63 -5.47 -23.05
C THR A 171 -26.03 -5.80 -21.61
N GLY A 172 -25.16 -5.50 -20.64
CA GLY A 172 -25.38 -5.84 -19.23
C GLY A 172 -25.18 -7.32 -18.85
N SER A 173 -24.99 -8.23 -19.82
CA SER A 173 -24.76 -9.67 -19.55
C SER A 173 -23.40 -10.01 -18.94
N GLY A 174 -22.51 -9.02 -18.79
CA GLY A 174 -21.19 -9.20 -18.20
C GLY A 174 -20.11 -9.74 -19.14
N LYS A 175 -20.20 -9.46 -20.46
CA LYS A 175 -19.17 -9.83 -21.45
C LYS A 175 -17.74 -9.49 -21.01
N THR A 176 -17.54 -8.35 -20.35
CA THR A 176 -16.23 -7.94 -19.83
C THR A 176 -15.70 -8.88 -18.75
N ALA A 177 -16.57 -9.38 -17.86
CA ALA A 177 -16.18 -10.37 -16.85
C ALA A 177 -15.80 -11.71 -17.50
N VAL A 178 -16.54 -12.12 -18.53
CA VAL A 178 -16.23 -13.31 -19.35
C VAL A 178 -14.86 -13.16 -20.03
N ALA A 179 -14.61 -12.02 -20.67
CA ALA A 179 -13.33 -11.73 -21.31
C ALA A 179 -12.17 -11.74 -20.31
N ALA A 180 -12.33 -11.09 -19.15
CA ALA A 180 -11.33 -11.09 -18.08
C ALA A 180 -11.03 -12.50 -17.57
N TYR A 181 -12.05 -13.37 -17.46
CA TYR A 181 -11.87 -14.76 -17.07
C TYR A 181 -11.07 -15.56 -18.11
N ILE A 182 -11.41 -15.44 -19.39
CA ILE A 182 -10.70 -16.09 -20.50
C ILE A 182 -9.23 -15.65 -20.52
N ILE A 183 -8.99 -14.35 -20.40
CA ILE A 183 -7.66 -13.75 -20.33
C ILE A 183 -6.86 -14.35 -19.17
N LYS A 184 -7.45 -14.38 -17.95
CA LYS A 184 -6.79 -14.94 -16.77
C LYS A 184 -6.40 -16.40 -17.02
N ASN A 185 -7.33 -17.22 -17.50
CA ASN A 185 -7.07 -18.64 -17.78
C ASN A 185 -5.95 -18.82 -18.81
N HIS A 186 -5.92 -18.01 -19.87
CA HIS A 186 -4.87 -18.06 -20.90
C HIS A 186 -3.47 -17.72 -20.33
N LEU A 187 -3.38 -16.67 -19.51
CA LEU A 187 -2.14 -16.28 -18.85
C LEU A 187 -1.67 -17.36 -17.86
N ASP A 188 -2.58 -17.90 -17.05
CA ASP A 188 -2.27 -18.93 -16.07
C ASP A 188 -1.83 -20.24 -16.72
N ALA A 189 -2.50 -20.66 -17.80
CA ALA A 189 -2.11 -21.83 -18.58
C ALA A 189 -0.72 -21.67 -19.20
N SER A 190 -0.41 -20.47 -19.71
CA SER A 190 0.90 -20.18 -20.28
C SER A 190 2.00 -20.11 -19.21
N LYS A 191 1.69 -19.53 -18.04
CA LYS A 191 2.59 -19.51 -16.89
C LYS A 191 2.91 -20.92 -16.40
N ARG A 192 1.91 -21.80 -16.28
CA ARG A 192 2.10 -23.23 -15.95
C ARG A 192 2.95 -23.96 -16.99
N ALA A 193 2.82 -23.60 -18.26
CA ALA A 193 3.61 -24.16 -19.35
C ALA A 193 5.01 -23.50 -19.52
N GLY A 194 5.37 -22.52 -18.68
CA GLY A 194 6.65 -21.80 -18.79
C GLY A 194 6.79 -20.94 -20.05
N ARG A 195 5.68 -20.62 -20.74
CA ARG A 195 5.68 -19.83 -21.98
C ARG A 195 5.28 -18.39 -21.73
N ARG A 196 5.84 -17.47 -22.51
CA ARG A 196 5.43 -16.07 -22.51
C ARG A 196 4.11 -15.92 -23.26
N ALA A 197 3.06 -15.48 -22.57
CA ALA A 197 1.78 -15.12 -23.18
C ALA A 197 1.73 -13.64 -23.53
N LYS A 198 1.00 -13.32 -24.59
CA LYS A 198 0.66 -11.95 -24.97
C LYS A 198 -0.83 -11.90 -25.29
N LEU A 199 -1.49 -10.89 -24.74
CA LEU A 199 -2.84 -10.50 -25.14
C LEU A 199 -2.67 -9.43 -26.21
N CYS A 200 -3.33 -9.61 -27.35
CA CYS A 200 -3.35 -8.65 -28.45
C CYS A 200 -4.73 -8.00 -28.52
#